data_AF-A0A3L9DQE0-F1
#
_entry.id   AF-A0A3L9DQE0-F1
#
_cell.length_a   1.000
_cell.length_b   1.000
_cell.length_c   1.000
_cell.angle_alpha   90.00
_cell.angle_beta   90.00
_cell.angle_gamma   90.00
#
_symmetry.space_group_name_H-M   'P 1'
#
loop_
_entity.id
_entity.type
_entity.pdbx_description
1 polymer ?
#
loop_
_entity_poly.entity_id
_entity_poly.type
_entity_poly.pdbx_seq_one_letter_code
_entity_poly.pdbx_strand_id
1 'polypeptide(L)' 'ENHNRLIRRWLPKGSKNATQQQVAFIENWINNYPKKLFNYKSSIEFLQTA' A
#
# COMPACT_ATOMS: atom_id res chain seq x y z
N GLU A 1 1.11 -11.81 6.18
CA GLU A 1 1.53 -10.70 5.29
C GLU A 1 1.43 -9.40 6.09
N ASN A 2 2.53 -8.69 6.33
CA ASN A 2 2.52 -7.52 7.23
C ASN A 2 2.41 -6.22 6.41
N HIS A 3 1.24 -5.58 6.43
CA HIS A 3 0.97 -4.34 5.70
C HIS A 3 1.95 -3.21 6.09
N ASN A 4 2.38 -3.18 7.37
CA ASN A 4 3.37 -2.21 7.86
C ASN A 4 4.72 -2.34 7.15
N ARG A 5 5.06 -3.50 6.57
CA ARG A 5 6.29 -3.67 5.79
C ARG A 5 6.24 -2.87 4.49
N LEU A 6 5.07 -2.69 3.89
CA LEU A 6 4.90 -1.90 2.66
C LEU A 6 5.06 -0.42 2.94
N ILE A 7 4.42 0.07 4.01
CA ILE A 7 4.52 1.47 4.45
C ILE A 7 5.97 1.83 4.83
N ARG A 8 6.68 0.91 5.51
CA ARG A 8 8.08 1.11 5.94
C ARG A 8 9.10 1.23 4.80
N ARG A 9 8.73 0.93 3.55
CA ARG A 9 9.59 1.21 2.37
C ARG A 9 9.71 2.69 2.08
N TRP A 10 8.70 3.47 2.50
CA TRP A 10 8.57 4.88 2.19
C TRP A 10 8.72 5.76 3.43
N LEU A 11 8.23 5.29 4.59
CA LEU A 11 8.28 6.03 5.85
C LEU A 11 9.04 5.24 6.93
N PRO A 12 10.12 5.80 7.51
CA PRO A 12 10.80 5.15 8.61
C PRO A 12 9.89 5.06 9.84
N LYS A 13 10.11 4.03 10.66
CA LYS A 13 9.32 3.81 11.88
C LYS A 13 9.46 5.01 12.81
N GLY A 14 8.33 5.55 13.26
CA GLY A 14 8.32 6.73 14.14
C GLY A 14 8.40 8.07 13.41
N SER A 15 8.42 8.09 12.08
CA SER A 15 8.25 9.33 11.32
C SER A 15 6.86 9.92 11.57
N LYS A 16 6.82 11.21 11.92
CA LYS A 16 5.59 12.01 12.04
C LYS A 16 5.46 13.05 10.91
N ASN A 17 6.48 13.15 10.06
CA ASN A 17 6.61 14.22 9.05
C ASN A 17 6.19 13.75 7.64
N ALA A 18 5.13 12.95 7.56
CA ALA A 18 4.57 12.55 6.27
C ALA A 18 3.64 13.66 5.77
N THR A 19 3.88 14.17 4.56
CA THR A 19 2.95 15.10 3.94
C THR A 19 1.72 14.36 3.44
N GLN A 20 0.56 15.03 3.33
CA GLN A 20 -0.64 14.41 2.76
C GLN A 20 -0.40 13.88 1.33
N GLN A 21 0.43 14.55 0.54
CA GLN A 21 0.82 14.09 -0.79
C GLN A 21 1.62 12.78 -0.74
N GLN A 22 2.56 12.64 0.20
CA GLN A 22 3.29 11.38 0.40
C GLN A 22 2.34 10.26 0.85
N VAL A 23 1.40 10.56 1.75
CA VAL A 23 0.40 9.58 2.20
C VAL A 23 -0.44 9.11 1.02
N ALA A 24 -0.99 10.02 0.21
CA ALA A 24 -1.79 9.69 -0.97
C ALA A 24 -1.00 8.87 -2.00
N PHE A 25 0.28 9.20 -2.22
CA PHE A 25 1.17 8.42 -3.08
C PHE A 25 1.35 6.98 -2.57
N ILE A 26 1.62 6.83 -1.26
CA ILE A 26 1.80 5.52 -0.63
C ILE A 26 0.50 4.70 -0.69
N GLU A 27 -0.65 5.32 -0.42
CA GLU A 27 -1.96 4.67 -0.52
C GLU A 27 -2.23 4.17 -1.92
N ASN A 28 -2.04 5.02 -2.95
CA ASN A 28 -2.21 4.62 -4.34
C ASN A 28 -1.26 3.47 -4.71
N TRP A 29 0.00 3.53 -4.27
CA TRP A 29 0.96 2.46 -4.52
C TRP A 29 0.56 1.13 -3.87
N ILE A 30 0.11 1.16 -2.60
CA ILE A 30 -0.34 -0.04 -1.87
C ILE A 30 -1.58 -0.65 -2.52
N ASN A 31 -2.50 0.19 -3.00
CA ASN A 31 -3.75 -0.25 -3.63
C ASN A 31 -3.52 -0.91 -5.00
N ASN A 32 -2.51 -0.45 -5.74
CA ASN A 32 -2.08 -1.04 -7.01
C ASN A 32 -1.04 -2.17 -6.85
N TYR A 33 -0.58 -2.44 -5.62
CA TYR A 33 0.44 -3.47 -5.39
C TYR A 33 -0.15 -4.88 -5.49
N PRO A 34 0.36 -5.74 -6.39
CA PRO A 34 -0.14 -7.11 -6.54
C PRO A 34 0.20 -7.93 -5.29
N LYS A 35 -0.82 -8.52 -4.66
CA LYS A 35 -0.67 -9.34 -3.46
C LYS A 35 -0.87 -10.81 -3.79
N LYS A 36 0.01 -11.66 -3.27
CA LYS A 36 -0.13 -13.12 -3.45
C LYS A 36 -1.46 -13.64 -2.90
N LEU A 37 -1.98 -13.03 -1.83
CA LEU A 37 -3.29 -13.34 -1.26
C LEU A 37 -4.43 -13.18 -2.28
N PHE A 38 -4.32 -12.22 -3.20
CA PHE A 38 -5.32 -11.95 -4.22
C PHE A 38 -4.98 -12.63 -5.56
N ASN A 39 -4.29 -13.77 -5.53
CA ASN A 39 -3.83 -14.46 -6.74
C ASN A 39 -2.97 -13.55 -7.64
N TYR A 40 -2.14 -12.71 -7.02
CA TYR A 40 -1.31 -11.68 -7.68
C TYR A 40 -2.08 -10.53 -8.31
N LYS A 41 -3.37 -10.39 -8.03
CA LYS A 41 -4.11 -9.17 -8.32
C LYS A 41 -3.78 -8.08 -7.30
N SER A 42 -3.94 -6.82 -7.71
CA SER A 42 -3.93 -5.68 -6.80
C SER A 42 -5.22 -5.62 -5.97
N SER A 43 -5.22 -4.82 -4.90
CA SER A 43 -6.43 -4.63 -4.08
C SER A 43 -7.58 -4.02 -4.90
N ILE A 44 -7.25 -3.11 -5.83
CA ILE A 44 -8.26 -2.47 -6.71
C ILE A 44 -8.87 -3.49 -7.65
N GLU A 45 -8.04 -4.28 -8.34
CA GLU A 45 -8.52 -5.31 -9.27
C GLU A 45 -9.35 -6.37 -8.54
N PHE A 46 -8.94 -6.76 -7.33
CA PHE A 46 -9.69 -7.69 -6.51
C PHE A 46 -11.07 -7.12 -6.13
N LEU A 47 -11.13 -5.85 -5.69
CA LEU A 47 -12.39 -5.19 -5.34
C LEU A 47 -13.32 -5.02 -6.54
N GLN A 48 -12.79 -4.75 -7.73
CA GLN A 48 -13.56 -4.60 -8.96
C GLN A 48 -14.08 -5.93 -9.52
N THR A 49 -13.46 -7.06 -9.13
CA THR A 49 -13.86 -8.41 -9.57
C THR A 49 -14.66 -9.19 -8.53
N ALA A 50 -14.88 -8.61 -7.34
CA ALA A 50 -15.69 -9.17 -6.26
C ALA A 50 -17.10 -8.55 -6.26
#